data_AF-A0A357C7F3-F1
#
_entry.id   AF-A0A357C7F3-F1
#
_cell.length_a   1.000
_cell.length_b   1.000
_cell.length_c   1.000
_cell.angle_alpha   90.00
_cell.angle_beta   90.00
_cell.angle_gamma   90.00
#
_symmetry.space_group_name_H-M   'P 1'
#
loop_
_entity.id
_entity.type
_entity.pdbx_description
1 polymer ?
#
loop_
_entity_poly.entity_id
_entity_poly.type
_entity_poly.pdbx_seq_one_letter_code
_entity_poly.pdbx_strand_id
1 'polypeptide(L)'
;MKKPLQSKTKIAPYITPQGQKRLSEELSYLWKVKRPQVTRAVAEAAAMGDRSENAEYIYGKKQLRQIDSRIRFLAKRLSELIVVD
;
A
#
# COMPACT_ATOMS: atom_id res chain seq x y z
N MET A 1 -27.13 25.44 0.12
CA MET A 1 -26.71 24.86 1.42
C MET A 1 -25.93 23.58 1.16
N LYS A 2 -24.61 23.53 1.42
CA LYS A 2 -23.82 22.30 1.27
C LYS A 2 -24.06 21.44 2.51
N LYS A 3 -24.60 20.22 2.34
CA LYS A 3 -24.78 19.25 3.43
C LYS A 3 -23.42 19.00 4.09
N PRO A 4 -23.30 19.00 5.44
CA PRO A 4 -22.06 18.62 6.08
C PRO A 4 -21.75 17.16 5.70
N LEU A 5 -20.54 16.90 5.21
CA LEU A 5 -20.08 15.54 4.99
C LEU A 5 -20.19 14.78 6.31
N GLN A 6 -20.99 13.73 6.32
CA GLN A 6 -21.17 12.86 7.47
C GLN A 6 -19.79 12.42 7.97
N SER A 7 -19.48 12.74 9.22
CA SER A 7 -18.25 12.33 9.88
C SER A 7 -18.15 10.81 9.81
N LYS A 8 -17.11 10.27 9.17
CA LYS A 8 -16.89 8.83 9.14
C LYS A 8 -16.85 8.29 10.57
N THR A 9 -17.73 7.36 10.91
CA THR A 9 -17.72 6.67 12.21
C THR A 9 -16.31 6.14 12.49
N LYS A 10 -15.70 6.56 13.60
CA LYS A 10 -14.41 6.03 14.03
C LYS A 10 -14.57 4.54 14.34
N ILE A 11 -13.99 3.68 13.51
CA ILE A 11 -13.89 2.25 13.80
C ILE A 11 -13.01 2.10 15.04
N ALA A 12 -13.46 1.30 16.01
CA ALA A 12 -12.72 1.06 17.24
C ALA A 12 -11.29 0.57 16.92
N PRO A 13 -10.26 1.10 17.60
CA PRO A 13 -8.87 0.82 17.27
C PRO A 13 -8.39 -0.52 17.84
N TYR A 14 -9.21 -1.56 17.89
CA TYR A 14 -8.84 -2.85 18.51
C TYR A 14 -8.48 -3.90 17.47
N ILE A 15 -7.47 -4.72 17.79
CA ILE A 15 -7.04 -5.85 16.96
C ILE A 15 -6.52 -6.98 17.85
N THR A 16 -6.66 -8.22 17.39
CA THR A 16 -6.03 -9.38 18.03
C THR A 16 -4.53 -9.43 17.71
N PRO A 17 -3.69 -10.08 18.55
CA PRO A 17 -2.27 -10.24 18.27
C PRO A 17 -2.01 -10.92 16.90
N GLN A 18 -2.82 -11.91 16.54
CA GLN A 18 -2.72 -12.58 15.24
C GLN A 18 -3.02 -11.63 14.08
N GLY A 19 -4.03 -10.77 14.22
CA GLY A 19 -4.37 -9.76 13.21
C GLY A 19 -3.24 -8.76 13.01
N GLN A 20 -2.67 -8.24 14.11
CA GLN A 20 -1.55 -7.30 14.05
C GLN A 20 -0.33 -7.92 13.37
N LYS A 21 0.00 -9.18 13.71
CA LYS A 21 1.10 -9.92 13.11
C LYS A 21 0.96 -10.02 11.58
N ARG A 22 -0.22 -10.41 11.08
CA ARG A 22 -0.48 -10.50 9.64
C ARG A 22 -0.31 -9.16 8.92
N LEU A 23 -0.81 -8.07 9.50
CA LEU A 23 -0.65 -6.73 8.91
C LEU A 23 0.81 -6.26 8.89
N SER A 24 1.57 -6.58 9.95
CA SER A 24 3.01 -6.28 10.04
C SER A 24 3.82 -7.08 9.03
N GLU A 25 3.50 -8.37 8.86
CA GLU A 25 4.11 -9.24 7.85
C GLU A 25 3.82 -8.74 6.43
N GLU A 26 2.58 -8.36 6.15
CA GLU A 26 2.19 -7.75 4.87
C GLU A 26 2.99 -6.46 4.60
N LEU A 27 3.06 -5.56 5.58
CA LEU A 27 3.82 -4.31 5.45
C LEU A 27 5.31 -4.58 5.18
N SER A 28 5.90 -5.51 5.93
CA SER A 28 7.31 -5.92 5.77
C SER A 28 7.57 -6.49 4.38
N TYR A 29 6.69 -7.38 3.90
CA TYR A 29 6.79 -7.94 2.55
C TYR A 29 6.69 -6.88 1.47
N LEU A 30 5.69 -5.99 1.57
CA LEU A 30 5.49 -4.92 0.59
C LEU A 30 6.70 -3.99 0.53
N TRP A 31 7.26 -3.62 1.69
CA TRP A 31 8.40 -2.70 1.77
C TRP A 31 9.72 -3.34 1.33
N LYS A 32 10.05 -4.53 1.86
CA LYS A 32 11.38 -5.14 1.70
C LYS A 32 11.51 -5.97 0.43
N VAL A 33 10.40 -6.50 -0.09
CA VAL A 33 10.43 -7.46 -1.20
C VAL A 33 9.71 -6.90 -2.42
N LYS A 34 8.40 -6.65 -2.31
CA LYS A 34 7.57 -6.39 -3.49
C LYS A 34 7.87 -5.04 -4.13
N ARG A 35 7.97 -3.97 -3.32
CA ARG A 35 8.24 -2.62 -3.84
C ARG A 35 9.58 -2.55 -4.59
N PRO A 36 10.72 -3.02 -4.04
CA PRO A 36 12.00 -3.04 -4.77
C PRO A 36 11.93 -3.84 -6.08
N GLN A 37 11.28 -5.01 -6.09
CA GLN A 37 11.13 -5.83 -7.30
C GLN A 37 10.37 -5.08 -8.39
N VAL A 38 9.23 -4.45 -8.07
CA VAL A 38 8.44 -3.71 -9.05
C VAL A 38 9.19 -2.44 -9.49
N THR A 39 9.91 -1.76 -8.59
CA THR A 39 10.74 -0.61 -8.97
C THR A 39 11.80 -1.00 -9.98
N ARG A 40 12.48 -2.13 -9.78
CA ARG A 40 13.46 -2.66 -10.73
C ARG A 40 12.83 -2.96 -12.09
N ALA A 41 11.72 -3.71 -12.10
CA ALA A 41 11.01 -4.04 -13.35
C ALA A 41 10.54 -2.77 -14.11
N VAL A 42 10.05 -1.75 -13.39
CA VAL A 42 9.67 -0.46 -13.99
C VAL A 42 10.88 0.25 -14.59
N ALA A 43 12.04 0.20 -13.93
CA ALA A 43 13.26 0.80 -14.45
C ALA A 43 13.78 0.09 -15.70
N GLU A 44 13.74 -1.25 -15.71
CA GLU A 44 14.07 -2.07 -16.87
C GLU A 44 13.13 -1.78 -18.04
N ALA A 45 11.81 -1.77 -17.82
CA ALA A 45 10.83 -1.40 -18.84
C ALA A 45 11.02 0.05 -19.33
N ALA A 46 11.38 0.99 -18.45
CA ALA A 46 11.64 2.38 -18.82
C ALA A 46 12.89 2.58 -19.70
N ALA A 47 13.78 1.59 -19.74
CA ALA A 47 14.94 1.57 -20.63
C ALA A 47 14.60 0.91 -22.00
N MET A 48 13.46 0.24 -22.11
CA MET A 48 13.00 -0.44 -23.32
C MET A 48 11.96 0.41 -24.04
N GLY A 49 12.42 1.27 -24.95
CA GLY A 49 11.55 2.00 -25.88
C GLY A 49 10.76 3.16 -25.27
N ASP A 50 9.71 3.57 -25.98
CA ASP A 50 8.86 4.67 -25.51
C ASP A 50 7.97 4.24 -24.34
N ARG A 51 8.05 5.01 -23.26
CA ARG A 51 7.27 4.84 -22.04
C ARG A 51 5.77 5.00 -22.24
N SER A 52 5.37 5.77 -23.27
CA SER A 52 3.95 6.01 -23.54
C SER A 52 3.25 4.80 -24.17
N GLU A 53 4.01 3.95 -24.85
CA GLU A 53 3.52 2.76 -25.55
C GLU A 53 3.88 1.45 -24.83
N ASN A 54 4.92 1.46 -23.97
CA ASN A 54 5.35 0.28 -23.24
C ASN A 54 4.34 -0.13 -22.15
N ALA A 55 3.60 -1.21 -22.42
CA ALA A 55 2.60 -1.76 -21.51
C ALA A 55 3.17 -2.21 -20.15
N GLU A 56 4.38 -2.76 -20.10
CA GLU A 56 5.04 -3.19 -18.86
C GLU A 56 5.36 -1.99 -17.96
N TYR A 57 5.85 -0.90 -18.56
CA TYR A 57 6.10 0.34 -17.83
C TYR A 57 4.80 0.92 -17.23
N ILE A 58 3.75 1.02 -18.05
CA ILE A 58 2.44 1.56 -17.63
C ILE A 58 1.86 0.72 -16.47
N TYR A 59 1.86 -0.60 -16.63
CA TYR A 59 1.36 -1.52 -15.61
C TYR A 59 2.21 -1.47 -14.34
N GLY A 60 3.54 -1.51 -14.45
CA GLY A 60 4.44 -1.44 -13.32
C GLY A 60 4.28 -0.13 -12.51
N LYS A 61 4.07 1.01 -13.19
CA LYS A 61 3.74 2.28 -12.51
C LYS A 61 2.39 2.22 -11.78
N LYS A 62 1.38 1.54 -12.33
CA LYS A 62 0.10 1.31 -11.64
C LYS A 62 0.29 0.43 -10.40
N GLN A 63 1.06 -0.64 -10.51
CA GLN A 63 1.40 -1.53 -9.39
C GLN A 63 2.15 -0.79 -8.27
N LEU A 64 3.15 0.04 -8.59
CA LEU A 64 3.86 0.86 -7.59
C LEU A 64 2.90 1.76 -6.81
N ARG A 65 1.96 2.43 -7.50
CA ARG A 65 0.96 3.28 -6.81
C ARG A 65 0.07 2.49 -5.85
N GLN A 66 -0.31 1.27 -6.22
CA GLN A 66 -1.12 0.39 -5.36
C GLN A 66 -0.33 -0.05 -4.13
N ILE A 67 0.92 -0.47 -4.31
CA ILE A 67 1.83 -0.87 -3.23
C ILE A 67 2.06 0.29 -2.26
N ASP A 68 2.43 1.47 -2.78
CA ASP A 68 2.68 2.66 -1.96
C ASP A 68 1.43 3.10 -1.18
N SER A 69 0.25 3.01 -1.81
CA SER A 69 -1.02 3.28 -1.13
C SER A 69 -1.28 2.30 0.02
N ARG A 70 -1.04 1.00 -0.20
CA ARG A 70 -1.23 -0.04 0.82
C ARG A 70 -0.23 0.10 1.95
N ILE A 71 1.04 0.38 1.67
CA ILE A 71 2.07 0.66 2.68
C ILE A 71 1.65 1.82 3.58
N ARG A 72 1.25 2.96 2.99
CA ARG A 72 0.78 4.12 3.77
C ARG A 72 -0.42 3.79 4.65
N PHE A 73 -1.38 3.04 4.11
CA PHE A 73 -2.54 2.59 4.87
C PHE A 73 -2.12 1.70 6.05
N LEU A 74 -1.32 0.66 5.81
CA LEU A 74 -0.89 -0.29 6.83
C LEU A 74 -0.06 0.39 7.91
N ALA A 75 0.90 1.24 7.54
CA ALA A 75 1.74 1.97 8.49
C ALA A 75 0.89 2.85 9.43
N LYS A 76 -0.06 3.61 8.86
CA LYS A 76 -0.98 4.43 9.65
C LYS A 76 -1.88 3.59 10.54
N ARG A 77 -2.44 2.50 10.01
CA ARG A 77 -3.32 1.63 10.79
C ARG A 77 -2.57 0.95 11.94
N LEU A 78 -1.38 0.41 11.69
CA LEU A 78 -0.58 -0.23 12.73
C LEU A 78 -0.16 0.75 13.83
N SER A 79 0.05 2.03 13.53
CA SER A 79 0.34 3.04 14.57
C SER A 79 -0.88 3.42 15.42
N GLU A 80 -2.09 3.19 14.93
CA GLU A 80 -3.34 3.55 15.61
C GLU A 80 -3.97 2.37 16.37
N LEU A 81 -3.59 1.14 16.06
CA LEU A 81 -4.22 -0.07 16.60
C LEU A 81 -3.68 -0.42 18.00
N ILE A 82 -4.60 -0.83 18.86
CA ILE A 82 -4.39 -1.32 20.21
C ILE A 82 -4.65 -2.82 20.20
N VAL A 83 -3.67 -3.60 20.65
CA VAL A 83 -3.78 -5.06 20.73
C VAL A 83 -4.59 -5.44 21.95
N VAL A 84 -5.60 -6.28 21.76
CA VAL A 84 -6.47 -6.81 22.83
C VAL A 84 -6.59 -8.32 22.64
N ASP A 85 -6.59 -9.06 23.73
CA ASP A 85 -6.85 -10.51 23.80
C ASP A 85 -8.28 -10.79 24.27
#